data_AF-A0A971KG26-F1
#
_entry.id   AF-A0A971KG26-F1
#
_cell.length_a   1.000
_cell.length_b   1.000
_cell.length_c   1.000
_cell.angle_alpha   90.00
_cell.angle_beta   90.00
_cell.angle_gamma   90.00
#
_symmetry.space_group_name_H-M   'P 1'
#
loop_
_entity.id
_entity.type
_entity.pdbx_description
1 polymer ?
#
loop_
_entity_poly.entity_id
_entity_poly.type
_entity_poly.pdbx_seq_one_letter_code
_entity_poly.pdbx_strand_id
1 'polypeptide(L)'
;MNRTMLDWFSPSNDLSLYIHVPFCRSKCAYCGFYSTCATSDDGFYHKLSEELRIVAEWRQAPFDSIFFGGGNPAMLQVEQLLSLVNLACSNGKPVECSIEMNPETLSEAHQILFEQGANRLSVGIQSFDESLLSVLGRNATLRDNLNALQHAASIRDKTGAALNFDLMTCIPGQSVGQALADIDRLVETVKPDHISLYGLTVEEGTPFARLVESKVLEMGDEETQADMLYACWERLADHGYDHYEVSNFALKGTMNRYCRHNLRYWDLQPYLGLGPSAAGTAVQDNHLIRFRGFEDTGTYAESSAFSQYEREDLNKKEELEEYLIVALRTRWGISKARFIARFGMDFDTIFAKAVAGIKKSGKSLIDDSPYVCSLTESGWMVMQPILLELAACIEND
;
A
#
# COMPACT_ATOMS: atom_id res chain seq x y z
N MET A 1 17.78 -29.09 11.18
CA MET A 1 17.15 -27.81 11.54
C MET A 1 15.99 -27.62 10.59
N ASN A 2 14.78 -27.41 11.10
CA ASN A 2 13.66 -27.06 10.23
C ASN A 2 13.97 -25.69 9.63
N ARG A 3 13.94 -25.57 8.30
CA ARG A 3 14.14 -24.28 7.64
C ARG A 3 12.99 -23.35 8.02
N THR A 4 13.29 -22.08 8.25
CA THR A 4 12.31 -21.02 8.50
C THR A 4 12.25 -20.07 7.31
N MET A 5 11.29 -19.14 7.28
CA MET A 5 11.23 -18.13 6.23
C MET A 5 12.51 -17.27 6.16
N LEU A 6 13.23 -17.09 7.29
CA LEU A 6 14.45 -16.27 7.34
C LEU A 6 15.61 -16.87 6.55
N ASP A 7 15.61 -18.18 6.30
CA ASP A 7 16.64 -18.84 5.48
C ASP A 7 16.63 -18.39 4.01
N TRP A 8 15.56 -17.70 3.60
CA TRP A 8 15.38 -17.18 2.25
C TRP A 8 15.83 -15.73 2.09
N PHE A 9 16.16 -15.06 3.20
CA PHE A 9 16.64 -13.70 3.23
C PHE A 9 18.12 -13.66 3.65
N SER A 10 18.79 -12.54 3.35
CA SER A 10 20.15 -12.29 3.86
C SER A 10 20.10 -11.29 5.01
N PRO A 11 20.71 -11.60 6.17
CA PRO A 11 20.68 -10.73 7.34
C PRO A 11 21.48 -9.44 7.16
N SER A 12 22.31 -9.32 6.12
CA SER A 12 23.14 -8.14 5.84
C SER A 12 22.72 -7.35 4.59
N ASN A 13 21.85 -7.91 3.73
CA ASN A 13 21.40 -7.22 2.52
C ASN A 13 20.36 -6.14 2.84
N ASP A 14 20.09 -5.29 1.85
CA ASP A 14 19.00 -4.32 1.95
C ASP A 14 17.63 -5.04 2.03
N LEU A 15 16.78 -4.67 2.98
CA LEU A 15 15.55 -5.39 3.30
C LEU A 15 14.51 -4.45 3.92
N SER A 16 13.25 -4.60 3.54
CA SER A 16 12.12 -3.94 4.19
C SER A 16 11.31 -4.89 5.06
N LEU A 17 10.53 -4.35 6.00
CA LEU A 17 9.71 -5.11 6.94
C LEU A 17 8.27 -4.62 6.94
N TYR A 18 7.33 -5.50 6.63
CA TYR A 18 5.90 -5.28 6.78
C TYR A 18 5.40 -6.03 8.01
N ILE A 19 4.64 -5.34 8.87
CA ILE A 19 4.03 -5.92 10.07
C ILE A 19 2.52 -5.73 9.94
N HIS A 20 1.80 -6.84 9.85
CA HIS A 20 0.35 -6.86 9.74
C HIS A 20 -0.30 -6.98 11.13
N VAL A 21 -1.03 -5.93 11.53
CA VAL A 21 -1.86 -5.93 12.74
C VAL A 21 -3.33 -6.02 12.30
N PRO A 22 -3.98 -7.18 12.45
CA PRO A 22 -5.27 -7.46 11.80
C PRO A 22 -6.47 -6.88 12.55
N PHE A 23 -6.31 -5.98 13.53
CA PHE A 23 -7.42 -5.54 14.36
C PHE A 23 -8.08 -4.27 13.85
N CYS A 24 -9.41 -4.25 13.83
CA CYS A 24 -10.22 -3.07 13.57
C CYS A 24 -11.31 -2.91 14.64
N ARG A 25 -11.75 -1.69 14.91
CA ARG A 25 -12.94 -1.46 15.77
C ARG A 25 -14.21 -2.03 15.13
N SER A 26 -14.36 -1.84 13.82
CA SER A 26 -15.28 -2.58 12.96
C SER A 26 -14.70 -2.67 11.55
N LYS A 27 -15.18 -3.63 10.76
CA LYS A 27 -14.78 -3.77 9.36
C LYS A 27 -15.63 -2.86 8.48
N CYS A 28 -14.99 -1.96 7.72
CA CYS A 28 -15.66 -1.12 6.74
C CYS A 28 -16.29 -1.97 5.63
N ALA A 29 -17.40 -1.50 5.06
CA ALA A 29 -18.20 -2.30 4.13
C ALA A 29 -17.44 -2.65 2.83
N TYR A 30 -16.54 -1.77 2.40
CA TYR A 30 -15.72 -1.93 1.18
C TYR A 30 -14.40 -2.69 1.40
N CYS A 31 -14.00 -2.92 2.65
CA CYS A 31 -12.64 -3.38 2.95
C CYS A 31 -12.45 -4.86 2.60
N GLY A 32 -11.62 -5.13 1.60
CA GLY A 32 -11.19 -6.48 1.21
C GLY A 32 -10.08 -7.08 2.08
N PHE A 33 -9.37 -6.25 2.86
CA PHE A 33 -8.24 -6.73 3.66
C PHE A 33 -8.65 -7.67 4.80
N TYR A 34 -7.76 -8.59 5.13
CA TYR A 34 -7.89 -9.43 6.32
C TYR A 34 -7.86 -8.54 7.56
N SER A 35 -8.94 -8.59 8.33
CA SER A 35 -9.03 -7.92 9.62
C SER A 35 -10.12 -8.57 10.47
N THR A 36 -9.96 -8.48 11.79
CA THR A 36 -10.85 -9.01 12.81
C THR A 36 -11.37 -7.89 13.69
N CYS A 37 -12.64 -7.96 14.07
CA CYS A 37 -13.26 -7.02 14.99
C CYS A 37 -12.91 -7.40 16.43
N ALA A 38 -11.73 -7.02 16.89
CA ALA A 38 -11.28 -7.25 18.26
C ALA A 38 -10.46 -6.05 18.76
N THR A 39 -10.56 -5.78 20.06
CA THR A 39 -9.70 -4.83 20.76
C THR A 39 -8.56 -5.61 21.39
N SER A 40 -7.42 -5.69 20.72
CA SER A 40 -6.16 -6.32 21.18
C SER A 40 -6.26 -7.77 21.69
N ASP A 41 -5.51 -8.68 21.08
CA ASP A 41 -5.28 -10.04 21.59
C ASP A 41 -3.83 -10.15 22.09
N ASP A 42 -3.66 -10.39 23.39
CA ASP A 42 -2.34 -10.55 24.00
C ASP A 42 -1.59 -11.75 23.43
N GLY A 43 -2.29 -12.83 23.05
CA GLY A 43 -1.70 -13.99 22.40
C GLY A 43 -1.08 -13.61 21.05
N PHE A 44 -1.82 -12.86 20.23
CA PHE A 44 -1.30 -12.30 18.98
C PHE A 44 -0.09 -11.40 19.24
N TYR A 45 -0.19 -10.44 20.18
CA TYR A 45 0.90 -9.51 20.47
C TYR A 45 2.16 -10.24 20.91
N HIS A 46 2.03 -11.23 21.80
CA HIS A 46 3.16 -12.03 22.26
C HIS A 46 3.80 -12.83 21.13
N LYS A 47 2.98 -13.44 20.25
CA LYS A 47 3.49 -14.15 19.07
C LYS A 47 4.24 -13.23 18.12
N LEU A 48 3.65 -12.10 17.74
CA LEU A 48 4.28 -11.12 16.87
C LEU A 48 5.57 -10.56 17.49
N SER A 49 5.57 -10.28 18.80
CA SER A 49 6.76 -9.84 19.53
C SER A 49 7.85 -10.91 19.58
N GLU A 50 7.49 -12.19 19.68
CA GLU A 50 8.42 -13.32 19.59
C GLU A 50 9.08 -13.38 18.21
N GLU A 51 8.29 -13.41 17.14
CA GLU A 51 8.82 -13.44 15.77
C GLU A 51 9.69 -12.22 15.47
N LEU A 52 9.23 -11.03 15.83
CA LEU A 52 9.98 -9.79 15.62
C LEU A 52 11.29 -9.75 16.41
N ARG A 53 11.33 -10.32 17.62
CA ARG A 53 12.58 -10.45 18.40
C ARG A 53 13.57 -11.37 17.70
N ILE A 54 13.12 -12.52 17.19
CA ILE A 54 13.98 -13.43 16.44
C ILE A 54 14.52 -12.74 15.17
N VAL A 55 13.67 -12.00 14.47
CA VAL A 55 14.07 -11.20 13.31
C VAL A 55 15.10 -10.13 13.68
N ALA A 56 14.89 -9.42 14.79
CA ALA A 56 15.80 -8.40 15.28
C ALA A 56 17.18 -9.00 15.65
N GLU A 57 17.22 -10.18 16.27
CA GLU A 57 18.47 -10.89 16.61
C GLU A 57 19.19 -11.43 15.36
N TRP A 58 18.43 -11.87 14.35
CA TRP A 58 18.96 -12.39 13.10
C TRP A 58 19.54 -11.28 12.20
N ARG A 59 18.91 -10.11 12.19
CA ARG A 59 19.24 -8.99 11.32
C ARG A 59 20.57 -8.32 11.75
N GLN A 60 21.41 -7.92 10.78
CA GLN A 60 22.73 -7.31 11.03
C GLN A 60 22.84 -5.83 10.62
N ALA A 61 21.76 -5.25 10.09
CA ALA A 61 21.70 -3.88 9.60
C ALA A 61 20.29 -3.29 9.79
N PRO A 62 20.08 -1.97 9.76
CA PRO A 62 18.73 -1.41 9.79
C PRO A 62 17.91 -1.92 8.60
N PHE A 63 16.59 -1.95 8.75
CA PHE A 63 15.69 -2.10 7.60
C PHE A 63 15.72 -0.83 6.75
N ASP A 64 15.52 -0.97 5.44
CA ASP A 64 15.36 0.18 4.56
C ASP A 64 14.06 0.91 4.84
N SER A 65 12.96 0.16 4.91
CA SER A 65 11.67 0.65 5.37
C SER A 65 10.95 -0.36 6.25
N ILE A 66 10.19 0.16 7.21
CA ILE A 66 9.31 -0.60 8.11
C ILE A 66 7.90 -0.06 7.93
N PHE A 67 6.90 -0.92 7.85
CA PHE A 67 5.51 -0.52 7.66
C PHE A 67 4.59 -1.34 8.56
N PHE A 68 3.96 -0.66 9.51
CA PHE A 68 2.90 -1.22 10.34
C PHE A 68 1.55 -0.90 9.68
N GLY A 69 0.83 -1.94 9.25
CA GLY A 69 -0.47 -1.77 8.59
C GLY A 69 -1.40 -2.96 8.81
N GLY A 70 -2.37 -3.11 7.91
CA GLY A 70 -3.32 -4.24 7.90
C GLY A 70 -4.73 -3.82 8.24
N GLY A 71 -5.15 -4.06 9.49
CA GLY A 71 -6.36 -3.46 10.03
C GLY A 71 -6.08 -2.02 10.48
N ASN A 72 -5.83 -1.86 11.76
CA ASN A 72 -5.47 -0.60 12.39
C ASN A 72 -4.46 -0.86 13.50
N PRO A 73 -3.15 -0.68 13.26
CA PRO A 73 -2.10 -0.84 14.27
C PRO A 73 -2.38 -0.13 15.60
N ALA A 74 -3.06 1.01 15.58
CA ALA A 74 -3.48 1.75 16.78
C ALA A 74 -4.59 1.07 17.62
N MET A 75 -5.03 -0.13 17.23
CA MET A 75 -5.87 -0.99 18.08
C MET A 75 -5.06 -1.74 19.15
N LEU A 76 -3.74 -1.84 19.00
CA LEU A 76 -2.85 -2.27 20.08
C LEU A 76 -2.74 -1.16 21.13
N GLN A 77 -2.43 -1.53 22.37
CA GLN A 77 -2.08 -0.52 23.37
C GLN A 77 -0.82 0.24 22.92
N VAL A 78 -0.74 1.53 23.24
CA VAL A 78 0.37 2.40 22.80
C VAL A 78 1.71 1.81 23.23
N GLU A 79 1.79 1.21 24.43
CA GLU A 79 2.98 0.57 24.97
C GLU A 79 3.37 -0.70 24.19
N GLN A 80 2.38 -1.48 23.75
CA GLN A 80 2.60 -2.67 22.91
C GLN A 80 3.14 -2.26 21.54
N LEU A 81 2.49 -1.29 20.89
CA LEU A 81 2.94 -0.79 19.59
C LEU A 81 4.34 -0.15 19.68
N LEU A 82 4.60 0.62 20.75
CA LEU A 82 5.92 1.20 21.01
C LEU A 82 7.00 0.13 21.18
N SER A 83 6.71 -0.95 21.91
CA SER A 83 7.60 -2.08 22.08
C SER A 83 7.95 -2.72 20.72
N LEU A 84 6.96 -2.89 19.83
CA LEU A 84 7.20 -3.42 18.48
C LEU A 84 8.04 -2.46 17.63
N VAL A 85 7.77 -1.15 17.65
CA VAL A 85 8.57 -0.13 16.95
C VAL A 85 10.03 -0.18 17.41
N ASN A 86 10.26 -0.25 18.73
CA ASN A 86 11.60 -0.33 19.30
C ASN A 86 12.34 -1.61 18.89
N LEU A 87 11.66 -2.77 18.89
CA LEU A 87 12.23 -4.03 18.43
C LEU A 87 12.60 -3.95 16.94
N ALA A 88 11.70 -3.43 16.10
CA ALA A 88 11.92 -3.33 14.66
C ALA A 88 13.08 -2.37 14.31
N CYS A 89 13.29 -1.32 15.10
CA CYS A 89 14.38 -0.34 14.93
C CYS A 89 15.67 -0.67 15.70
N SER A 90 15.76 -1.83 16.36
CA SER A 90 16.86 -2.17 17.27
C SER A 90 18.24 -2.25 16.59
N ASN A 91 18.28 -2.54 15.29
CA ASN A 91 19.51 -2.59 14.48
C ASN A 91 19.86 -1.25 13.82
N GLY A 92 19.23 -0.16 14.23
CA GLY A 92 19.42 1.19 13.70
C GLY A 92 18.14 1.76 13.11
N LYS A 93 18.14 3.08 12.90
CA LYS A 93 16.99 3.79 12.35
C LYS A 93 16.80 3.43 10.87
N PRO A 94 15.59 2.99 10.45
CA PRO A 94 15.30 2.80 9.05
C PRO A 94 15.21 4.15 8.31
N VAL A 95 15.25 4.12 6.98
CA VAL A 95 15.01 5.32 6.17
C VAL A 95 13.55 5.76 6.33
N GLU A 96 12.62 4.80 6.32
CA GLU A 96 11.18 5.03 6.53
C GLU A 96 10.63 4.05 7.57
N CYS A 97 9.87 4.55 8.54
CA CYS A 97 9.07 3.74 9.44
C CYS A 97 7.65 4.32 9.46
N SER A 98 6.77 3.69 8.68
CA SER A 98 5.37 4.08 8.49
C SER A 98 4.47 3.36 9.49
N ILE A 99 3.50 4.07 10.07
CA ILE A 99 2.43 3.48 10.88
C ILE A 99 1.08 3.96 10.35
N GLU A 100 0.20 3.02 9.99
CA GLU A 100 -1.19 3.28 9.67
C GLU A 100 -2.03 3.44 10.94
N MET A 101 -2.95 4.41 10.93
CA MET A 101 -3.92 4.63 12.00
C MET A 101 -5.26 5.10 11.45
N ASN A 102 -6.34 4.66 12.08
CA ASN A 102 -7.66 5.24 11.81
C ASN A 102 -7.87 6.55 12.59
N PRO A 103 -8.70 7.48 12.07
CA PRO A 103 -8.99 8.75 12.71
C PRO A 103 -9.53 8.63 14.14
N GLU A 104 -10.43 7.68 14.39
CA GLU A 104 -11.09 7.47 15.69
C GLU A 104 -10.19 6.84 16.77
N THR A 105 -8.98 6.40 16.38
CA THR A 105 -7.99 5.80 17.28
C THR A 105 -6.77 6.67 17.50
N LEU A 106 -6.43 7.54 16.54
CA LEU A 106 -5.30 8.45 16.67
C LEU A 106 -5.53 9.44 17.83
N SER A 107 -4.51 9.58 18.68
CA SER A 107 -4.55 10.44 19.86
C SER A 107 -3.15 10.97 20.19
N GLU A 108 -3.06 11.95 21.09
CA GLU A 108 -1.77 12.51 21.53
C GLU A 108 -0.80 11.47 22.12
N ALA A 109 -1.32 10.40 22.74
CA ALA A 109 -0.49 9.34 23.31
C ALA A 109 0.41 8.64 22.27
N HIS A 110 0.01 8.63 20.99
CA HIS A 110 0.77 7.99 19.91
C HIS A 110 2.00 8.78 19.48
N GLN A 111 2.17 10.03 19.93
CA GLN A 111 3.34 10.84 19.63
C GLN A 111 4.66 10.14 19.99
N ILE A 112 4.67 9.37 21.09
CA ILE A 112 5.87 8.65 21.56
C ILE A 112 6.44 7.68 20.50
N LEU A 113 5.60 7.13 19.63
CA LEU A 113 6.04 6.23 18.56
C LEU A 113 6.99 6.93 17.59
N PHE A 114 6.71 8.20 17.31
CA PHE A 114 7.49 9.03 16.38
C PHE A 114 8.74 9.64 17.03
N GLU A 115 8.74 9.78 18.35
CA GLU A 115 9.94 10.15 19.11
C GLU A 115 10.96 8.99 19.17
N GLN A 116 10.49 7.74 19.05
CA GLN A 116 11.30 6.54 19.30
C GLN A 116 11.72 5.76 18.04
N GLY A 117 11.11 6.01 16.88
CA GLY A 117 11.58 5.39 15.64
C GLY A 117 10.71 5.59 14.42
N ALA A 118 9.39 5.76 14.60
CA ALA A 118 8.49 6.05 13.49
C ALA A 118 8.78 7.44 12.91
N ASN A 119 8.67 7.58 11.59
CA ASN A 119 8.92 8.86 10.92
C ASN A 119 7.93 9.17 9.79
N ARG A 120 6.92 8.32 9.59
CA ARG A 120 5.81 8.55 8.66
C ARG A 120 4.49 8.07 9.28
N LEU A 121 3.50 8.96 9.34
CA LEU A 121 2.14 8.64 9.81
C LEU A 121 1.22 8.52 8.59
N SER A 122 0.40 7.47 8.54
CA SER A 122 -0.62 7.28 7.51
C SER A 122 -2.01 7.23 8.15
N VAL A 123 -2.92 8.11 7.72
CA VAL A 123 -4.27 8.21 8.32
C VAL A 123 -5.37 8.03 7.28
N GLY A 124 -6.21 7.01 7.47
CA GLY A 124 -7.31 6.69 6.56
C GLY A 124 -8.58 7.54 6.81
N ILE A 125 -8.61 8.76 6.27
CA ILE A 125 -9.72 9.75 6.41
C ILE A 125 -10.90 9.38 5.52
N GLN A 126 -10.63 8.94 4.30
CA GLN A 126 -11.55 8.58 3.22
C GLN A 126 -12.39 9.75 2.69
N SER A 127 -13.17 10.43 3.53
CA SER A 127 -13.96 11.62 3.16
C SER A 127 -14.26 12.49 4.39
N PHE A 128 -14.49 13.79 4.20
CA PHE A 128 -15.03 14.67 5.25
C PHE A 128 -16.56 14.80 5.19
N ASP A 129 -17.23 14.09 4.29
CA ASP A 129 -18.68 14.04 4.20
C ASP A 129 -19.23 12.80 4.94
N GLU A 130 -19.99 13.04 6.01
CA GLU A 130 -20.52 11.95 6.85
C GLU A 130 -21.49 11.03 6.10
N SER A 131 -22.19 11.54 5.07
CA SER A 131 -23.06 10.69 4.24
C SER A 131 -22.26 9.69 3.42
N LEU A 132 -21.10 10.11 2.90
CA LEU A 132 -20.19 9.24 2.15
C LEU A 132 -19.48 8.24 3.07
N LEU A 133 -19.06 8.67 4.27
CA LEU A 133 -18.52 7.76 5.29
C LEU A 133 -19.53 6.67 5.68
N SER A 134 -20.81 7.03 5.78
CA SER A 134 -21.89 6.07 6.04
C SER A 134 -22.05 5.05 4.89
N VAL A 135 -21.95 5.48 3.62
CA VAL A 135 -21.99 4.57 2.46
C VAL A 135 -20.84 3.57 2.50
N LEU A 136 -19.65 4.01 2.90
CA LEU A 136 -18.47 3.17 3.07
C LEU A 136 -18.55 2.23 4.30
N GLY A 137 -19.52 2.43 5.19
CA GLY A 137 -19.58 1.73 6.48
C GLY A 137 -18.40 2.09 7.39
N ARG A 138 -17.89 3.31 7.30
CA ARG A 138 -16.78 3.82 8.12
C ARG A 138 -17.33 4.26 9.49
N ASN A 139 -16.60 3.95 10.57
CA ASN A 139 -17.02 4.35 11.92
C ASN A 139 -16.67 5.81 12.26
N ALA A 140 -15.71 6.41 11.55
CA ALA A 140 -15.25 7.75 11.84
C ALA A 140 -16.33 8.79 11.51
N THR A 141 -16.44 9.81 12.36
CA THR A 141 -17.25 11.01 12.11
C THR A 141 -16.40 12.11 11.48
N LEU A 142 -17.04 13.18 10.99
CA LEU A 142 -16.31 14.38 10.58
C LEU A 142 -15.45 14.91 11.73
N ARG A 143 -15.95 14.85 12.97
CA ARG A 143 -15.20 15.29 14.15
C ARG A 143 -13.94 14.46 14.37
N ASP A 144 -14.01 13.14 14.22
CA ASP A 144 -12.84 12.26 14.35
C ASP A 144 -11.79 12.59 13.29
N ASN A 145 -12.22 12.79 12.04
CA ASN A 145 -11.33 13.17 10.94
C ASN A 145 -10.63 14.52 11.23
N LEU A 146 -11.35 15.53 11.71
CA LEU A 146 -10.78 16.83 12.06
C LEU A 146 -9.81 16.73 13.26
N ASN A 147 -10.13 15.94 14.28
CA ASN A 147 -9.21 15.70 15.40
C ASN A 147 -7.94 14.98 14.94
N ALA A 148 -8.07 14.01 14.04
CA ALA A 148 -6.94 13.28 13.50
C ALA A 148 -5.98 14.21 12.71
N LEU A 149 -6.51 15.17 11.95
CA LEU A 149 -5.68 16.21 11.32
C LEU A 149 -4.89 17.02 12.35
N GLN A 150 -5.53 17.42 13.46
CA GLN A 150 -4.87 18.16 14.55
C GLN A 150 -3.78 17.34 15.23
N HIS A 151 -4.05 16.07 15.53
CA HIS A 151 -3.06 15.18 16.13
C HIS A 151 -1.88 14.92 15.17
N ALA A 152 -2.14 14.67 13.90
CA ALA A 152 -1.10 14.48 12.88
C ALA A 152 -0.23 15.72 12.72
N ALA A 153 -0.83 16.91 12.66
CA ALA A 153 -0.09 18.17 12.62
C ALA A 153 0.81 18.35 13.87
N SER A 154 0.26 18.09 15.07
CA SER A 154 1.02 18.14 16.32
C SER A 154 2.20 17.16 16.34
N ILE A 155 2.00 15.92 15.85
CA ILE A 155 3.08 14.93 15.72
C ILE A 155 4.16 15.46 14.79
N ARG A 156 3.81 15.92 13.58
CA ARG A 156 4.78 16.49 12.64
C ARG A 156 5.54 17.67 13.23
N ASP A 157 4.86 18.60 13.89
CA ASP A 157 5.50 19.79 14.46
C ASP A 157 6.54 19.43 15.53
N LYS A 158 6.29 18.37 16.30
CA LYS A 158 7.17 17.93 17.40
C LYS A 158 8.28 16.99 16.94
N THR A 159 8.06 16.16 15.91
CA THR A 159 8.99 15.08 15.53
C THR A 159 9.54 15.19 14.11
N GLY A 160 8.95 16.04 13.27
CA GLY A 160 9.27 16.12 11.85
C GLY A 160 8.73 14.95 11.02
N ALA A 161 7.81 14.15 11.56
CA ALA A 161 7.24 13.01 10.84
C ALA A 161 6.53 13.45 9.55
N ALA A 162 6.74 12.68 8.47
CA ALA A 162 6.02 12.84 7.22
C ALA A 162 4.56 12.41 7.39
N LEU A 163 3.63 13.11 6.73
CA LEU A 163 2.20 12.81 6.82
C LEU A 163 1.66 12.27 5.50
N ASN A 164 0.97 11.12 5.59
CA ASN A 164 0.09 10.58 4.57
C ASN A 164 -1.37 10.59 5.04
N PHE A 165 -2.28 10.86 4.12
CA PHE A 165 -3.71 10.66 4.34
C PHE A 165 -4.33 9.95 3.15
N ASP A 166 -5.21 8.99 3.47
CA ASP A 166 -5.96 8.27 2.45
C ASP A 166 -7.32 8.93 2.24
N LEU A 167 -7.65 9.18 0.97
CA LEU A 167 -8.93 9.67 0.49
C LEU A 167 -9.55 8.63 -0.45
N MET A 168 -10.88 8.56 -0.46
CA MET A 168 -11.64 7.75 -1.41
C MET A 168 -12.50 8.64 -2.31
N THR A 169 -12.53 8.29 -3.59
CA THR A 169 -13.37 8.91 -4.60
C THR A 169 -14.18 7.85 -5.36
N CYS A 170 -15.04 8.26 -6.28
CA CYS A 170 -15.99 7.39 -6.98
C CYS A 170 -16.95 6.64 -6.04
N ILE A 171 -17.29 7.22 -4.89
CA ILE A 171 -18.25 6.65 -3.92
C ILE A 171 -19.67 6.82 -4.48
N PRO A 172 -20.58 5.82 -4.39
CA PRO A 172 -21.97 5.98 -4.80
C PRO A 172 -22.64 7.24 -4.23
N GLY A 173 -23.17 8.09 -5.12
CA GLY A 173 -23.79 9.36 -4.76
C GLY A 173 -22.83 10.52 -4.51
N GLN A 174 -21.50 10.31 -4.60
CA GLN A 174 -20.51 11.37 -4.51
C GLN A 174 -20.53 12.22 -5.78
N SER A 175 -20.57 13.54 -5.60
CA SER A 175 -20.35 14.51 -6.67
C SER A 175 -18.86 14.84 -6.83
N VAL A 176 -18.45 15.27 -8.03
CA VAL A 176 -17.09 15.80 -8.25
C VAL A 176 -16.77 16.93 -7.26
N GLY A 177 -17.74 17.81 -6.99
CA GLY A 177 -17.58 18.90 -6.02
C GLY A 177 -17.24 18.42 -4.60
N GLN A 178 -17.82 17.30 -4.13
CA GLN A 178 -17.49 16.72 -2.84
C GLN A 178 -16.08 16.12 -2.83
N ALA A 179 -15.70 15.38 -3.87
CA ALA A 179 -14.36 14.81 -3.98
C ALA A 179 -13.27 15.91 -3.98
N LEU A 180 -13.47 16.98 -4.74
CA LEU A 180 -12.56 18.13 -4.76
C LEU A 180 -12.53 18.86 -3.41
N ALA A 181 -13.67 19.01 -2.73
CA ALA A 181 -13.73 19.64 -1.43
C ALA A 181 -12.97 18.84 -0.35
N ASP A 182 -12.96 17.51 -0.43
CA ASP A 182 -12.17 16.66 0.46
C ASP A 182 -10.66 16.89 0.26
N ILE A 183 -10.21 16.97 -0.99
CA ILE A 183 -8.81 17.29 -1.34
C ILE A 183 -8.43 18.69 -0.84
N ASP A 184 -9.22 19.70 -1.19
CA ASP A 184 -8.95 21.10 -0.83
C ASP A 184 -8.86 21.23 0.70
N ARG A 185 -9.83 20.70 1.44
CA ARG A 185 -9.82 20.74 2.91
C ARG A 185 -8.57 20.09 3.49
N LEU A 186 -8.18 18.92 3.02
CA LEU A 186 -7.00 18.22 3.51
C LEU A 186 -5.73 19.04 3.27
N VAL A 187 -5.53 19.51 2.03
CA VAL A 187 -4.33 20.26 1.64
C VAL A 187 -4.25 21.60 2.36
N GLU A 188 -5.34 22.33 2.47
CA GLU A 188 -5.38 23.62 3.16
C GLU A 188 -5.16 23.50 4.67
N THR A 189 -5.60 22.40 5.28
CA THR A 189 -5.51 22.22 6.73
C THR A 189 -4.12 21.76 7.17
N VAL A 190 -3.56 20.74 6.53
CA VAL A 190 -2.30 20.13 6.99
C VAL A 190 -1.22 20.05 5.92
N LYS A 191 -1.54 20.29 4.64
CA LYS A 191 -0.59 20.20 3.51
C LYS A 191 0.30 18.96 3.61
N PRO A 192 -0.27 17.75 3.47
CA PRO A 192 0.46 16.53 3.72
C PRO A 192 1.63 16.33 2.75
N ASP A 193 2.59 15.51 3.15
CA ASP A 193 3.73 15.17 2.30
C ASP A 193 3.31 14.20 1.18
N HIS A 194 2.28 13.40 1.47
CA HIS A 194 1.78 12.34 0.63
C HIS A 194 0.25 12.23 0.75
N ILE A 195 -0.43 11.89 -0.33
CA ILE A 195 -1.86 11.59 -0.37
C ILE A 195 -2.04 10.29 -1.14
N SER A 196 -2.74 9.35 -0.53
CA SER A 196 -3.23 8.16 -1.23
C SER A 196 -4.68 8.41 -1.64
N LEU A 197 -4.97 8.48 -2.94
CA LEU A 197 -6.31 8.70 -3.46
C LEU A 197 -6.78 7.43 -4.18
N TYR A 198 -7.75 6.75 -3.59
CA TYR A 198 -8.30 5.51 -4.12
C TYR A 198 -9.64 5.75 -4.81
N GLY A 199 -9.78 5.28 -6.05
CA GLY A 199 -11.10 5.06 -6.63
C GLY A 199 -11.76 3.87 -5.95
N LEU A 200 -12.97 4.04 -5.42
CA LEU A 200 -13.69 2.95 -4.77
C LEU A 200 -13.92 1.80 -5.75
N THR A 201 -13.31 0.66 -5.45
CA THR A 201 -13.45 -0.57 -6.23
C THR A 201 -14.37 -1.55 -5.49
N VAL A 202 -15.22 -2.27 -6.24
CA VAL A 202 -16.12 -3.27 -5.68
C VAL A 202 -15.36 -4.59 -5.49
N GLU A 203 -14.92 -4.85 -4.27
CA GLU A 203 -14.23 -6.10 -3.93
C GLU A 203 -15.21 -7.25 -3.68
N GLU A 204 -15.01 -8.38 -4.36
CA GLU A 204 -15.88 -9.56 -4.24
C GLU A 204 -15.93 -10.07 -2.78
N GLY A 205 -17.10 -10.56 -2.36
CA GLY A 205 -17.31 -11.10 -1.01
C GLY A 205 -17.52 -10.04 0.08
N THR A 206 -17.30 -8.76 -0.21
CA THR A 206 -17.53 -7.68 0.76
C THR A 206 -19.02 -7.38 0.98
N PRO A 207 -19.41 -6.80 2.14
CA PRO A 207 -20.74 -6.24 2.34
C PRO A 207 -21.13 -5.23 1.26
N PHE A 208 -20.19 -4.41 0.80
CA PHE A 208 -20.43 -3.43 -0.25
C PHE A 208 -20.78 -4.08 -1.59
N ALA A 209 -20.06 -5.13 -2.00
CA ALA A 209 -20.39 -5.89 -3.21
C ALA A 209 -21.83 -6.43 -3.19
N ARG A 210 -22.30 -6.96 -2.06
CA ARG A 210 -23.69 -7.42 -1.92
C ARG A 210 -24.72 -6.30 -2.09
N LEU A 211 -24.41 -5.08 -1.65
CA LEU A 211 -25.30 -3.92 -1.82
C LEU A 211 -25.36 -3.48 -3.29
N VAL A 212 -24.24 -3.56 -4.01
CA VAL A 212 -24.17 -3.26 -5.45
C VAL A 212 -24.89 -4.33 -6.27
N GLU A 213 -24.63 -5.62 -6.00
CA GLU A 213 -25.29 -6.76 -6.66
C GLU A 213 -26.82 -6.74 -6.49
N SER A 214 -27.29 -6.33 -5.30
CA SER A 214 -28.73 -6.19 -5.00
C SER A 214 -29.34 -4.86 -5.48
N LYS A 215 -28.55 -4.01 -6.15
CA LYS A 215 -28.97 -2.68 -6.64
C LYS A 215 -29.48 -1.73 -5.55
N VAL A 216 -29.04 -1.94 -4.31
CA VAL A 216 -29.27 -1.00 -3.20
C VAL A 216 -28.32 0.20 -3.33
N LEU A 217 -27.11 -0.04 -3.83
CA LEU A 217 -26.15 0.98 -4.25
C LEU A 217 -25.86 0.82 -5.74
N GLU A 218 -25.66 1.93 -6.42
CA GLU A 218 -25.28 1.95 -7.83
C GLU A 218 -23.93 2.68 -7.96
N MET A 219 -22.97 2.01 -8.59
CA MET A 219 -21.71 2.64 -8.97
C MET A 219 -21.95 3.56 -10.17
N GLY A 220 -21.16 4.64 -10.27
CA GLY A 220 -21.14 5.45 -11.50
C GLY A 220 -20.67 4.61 -12.69
N ASP A 221 -21.03 5.01 -13.90
CA ASP A 221 -20.46 4.40 -15.10
C ASP A 221 -18.97 4.76 -15.25
N GLU A 222 -18.26 4.04 -16.14
CA GLU A 222 -16.82 4.22 -16.34
C GLU A 222 -16.44 5.65 -16.75
N GLU A 223 -17.29 6.32 -17.54
CA GLU A 223 -17.06 7.69 -18.01
C GLU A 223 -17.16 8.69 -16.84
N THR A 224 -18.20 8.57 -16.02
CA THR A 224 -18.39 9.40 -14.82
C THR A 224 -17.26 9.20 -13.81
N GLN A 225 -16.82 7.95 -13.60
CA GLN A 225 -15.70 7.66 -12.70
C GLN A 225 -14.38 8.22 -13.23
N ALA A 226 -14.13 8.09 -14.54
CA ALA A 226 -12.94 8.64 -15.17
C ALA A 226 -12.89 10.17 -15.05
N ASP A 227 -14.00 10.86 -15.34
CA ASP A 227 -14.11 12.31 -15.20
C ASP A 227 -13.83 12.78 -13.75
N MET A 228 -14.36 12.05 -12.76
CA MET A 228 -14.11 12.35 -11.35
C MET A 228 -12.64 12.15 -10.95
N LEU A 229 -12.02 11.06 -11.41
CA LEU A 229 -10.61 10.80 -11.14
C LEU A 229 -9.70 11.85 -11.79
N TYR A 230 -9.93 12.21 -13.07
CA TYR A 230 -9.17 13.27 -13.72
C TYR A 230 -9.31 14.62 -13.02
N ALA A 231 -10.52 14.98 -12.59
CA ALA A 231 -10.74 16.21 -11.83
C ALA A 231 -9.95 16.21 -10.51
N CYS A 232 -9.91 15.07 -9.80
CA CYS A 232 -9.12 14.93 -8.59
C CYS A 232 -7.60 15.00 -8.86
N TRP A 233 -7.11 14.36 -9.92
CA TRP A 233 -5.70 14.37 -10.29
C TRP A 233 -5.22 15.77 -10.69
N GLU A 234 -6.00 16.47 -11.51
CA GLU A 234 -5.75 17.87 -11.87
C GLU A 234 -5.72 18.76 -10.62
N ARG A 235 -6.69 18.59 -9.71
CA ARG A 235 -6.73 19.36 -8.47
C ARG A 235 -5.52 19.11 -7.57
N LEU A 236 -5.07 17.86 -7.45
CA LEU A 236 -3.85 17.54 -6.70
C LEU A 236 -2.60 18.13 -7.38
N ALA A 237 -2.56 18.12 -8.71
CA ALA A 237 -1.47 18.74 -9.46
C ALA A 237 -1.41 20.27 -9.26
N ASP A 238 -2.56 20.95 -9.22
CA ASP A 238 -2.70 22.38 -8.90
C ASP A 238 -2.18 22.71 -7.49
N HIS A 239 -2.41 21.80 -6.54
CA HIS A 239 -1.86 21.88 -5.18
C HIS A 239 -0.36 21.51 -5.10
N GLY A 240 0.26 21.15 -6.22
CA GLY A 240 1.69 20.89 -6.32
C GLY A 240 2.09 19.45 -6.02
N TYR A 241 1.17 18.48 -6.07
CA TYR A 241 1.51 17.07 -5.92
C TYR A 241 1.94 16.46 -7.26
N ASP A 242 2.82 15.47 -7.18
CA ASP A 242 3.29 14.63 -8.27
C ASP A 242 2.56 13.28 -8.20
N HIS A 243 1.88 12.91 -9.28
CA HIS A 243 1.20 11.62 -9.43
C HIS A 243 2.23 10.58 -9.88
N TYR A 244 2.73 9.79 -8.93
CA TYR A 244 3.89 8.92 -9.17
C TYR A 244 3.53 7.43 -9.26
N GLU A 245 2.37 7.06 -8.75
CA GLU A 245 1.81 5.71 -8.79
C GLU A 245 0.28 5.81 -8.85
N VAL A 246 -0.38 4.80 -9.44
CA VAL A 246 -1.84 4.74 -9.73
C VAL A 246 -2.76 5.37 -8.69
N SER A 247 -2.46 5.24 -7.40
CA SER A 247 -3.29 5.78 -6.31
C SER A 247 -2.51 6.69 -5.36
N ASN A 248 -1.27 7.07 -5.69
CA ASN A 248 -0.40 7.79 -4.75
C ASN A 248 0.23 9.05 -5.35
N PHE A 249 0.17 10.09 -4.54
CA PHE A 249 0.59 11.45 -4.84
C PHE A 249 1.55 11.93 -3.76
N ALA A 250 2.62 12.62 -4.15
CA ALA A 250 3.56 13.21 -3.19
C ALA A 250 3.83 14.67 -3.52
N LEU A 251 3.97 15.52 -2.50
CA LEU A 251 4.24 16.94 -2.72
C LEU A 251 5.57 17.12 -3.47
N LYS A 252 5.59 17.92 -4.53
CA LYS A 252 6.79 18.15 -5.36
C LYS A 252 7.92 18.79 -4.53
N GLY A 253 9.16 18.46 -4.89
CA GLY A 253 10.36 19.14 -4.39
C GLY A 253 11.46 18.19 -3.91
N THR A 254 11.11 17.02 -3.38
CA THR A 254 12.09 16.03 -2.90
C THR A 254 11.54 14.60 -2.99
N MET A 255 12.34 13.65 -3.51
CA MET A 255 11.92 12.23 -3.67
C MET A 255 11.70 11.48 -2.34
N ASN A 256 12.16 12.03 -1.23
CA ASN A 256 11.98 11.46 0.11
C ASN A 256 10.53 11.54 0.64
N ARG A 257 9.58 11.98 -0.20
CA ARG A 257 8.13 12.04 0.10
C ARG A 257 7.34 10.88 -0.52
N TYR A 258 7.91 10.16 -1.48
CA TYR A 258 7.30 8.93 -1.98
C TYR A 258 7.35 7.84 -0.92
N CYS A 259 6.29 7.04 -0.79
CA CYS A 259 6.26 5.91 0.14
C CYS A 259 7.33 4.89 -0.27
N ARG A 260 8.42 4.84 0.50
CA ARG A 260 9.58 3.98 0.19
C ARG A 260 9.22 2.51 0.27
N HIS A 261 8.37 2.15 1.23
CA HIS A 261 7.87 0.79 1.36
C HIS A 261 7.04 0.34 0.16
N ASN A 262 6.15 1.18 -0.36
CA ASN A 262 5.37 0.84 -1.56
C ASN A 262 6.28 0.66 -2.79
N LEU A 263 7.27 1.55 -2.97
CA LEU A 263 8.20 1.43 -4.09
C LEU A 263 9.03 0.13 -4.04
N ARG A 264 9.31 -0.43 -2.85
CA ARG A 264 9.95 -1.75 -2.73
C ARG A 264 9.11 -2.85 -3.35
N TYR A 265 7.80 -2.84 -3.12
CA TYR A 265 6.86 -3.76 -3.75
C TYR A 265 6.86 -3.61 -5.27
N TRP A 266 6.81 -2.36 -5.73
CA TRP A 266 6.73 -2.05 -7.15
C TRP A 266 8.02 -2.35 -7.91
N ASP A 267 9.15 -2.43 -7.21
CA ASP A 267 10.44 -2.81 -7.76
C ASP A 267 10.80 -4.30 -7.59
N LEU A 268 9.87 -5.12 -7.07
CA LEU A 268 10.09 -6.53 -6.72
C LEU A 268 11.36 -6.75 -5.89
N GLN A 269 11.57 -5.84 -4.93
CA GLN A 269 12.68 -5.88 -3.99
C GLN A 269 12.29 -6.69 -2.75
N PRO A 270 13.27 -7.31 -2.06
CA PRO A 270 12.96 -8.18 -0.95
C PRO A 270 12.36 -7.39 0.22
N TYR A 271 11.33 -7.97 0.83
CA TYR A 271 10.74 -7.50 2.08
C TYR A 271 10.19 -8.69 2.88
N LEU A 272 10.34 -8.61 4.19
CA LEU A 272 9.83 -9.61 5.13
C LEU A 272 8.43 -9.19 5.59
N GLY A 273 7.47 -10.09 5.59
CA GLY A 273 6.13 -9.89 6.15
C GLY A 273 5.95 -10.69 7.43
N LEU A 274 5.44 -10.06 8.49
CA LEU A 274 5.09 -10.70 9.75
C LEU A 274 3.63 -10.45 10.12
N GLY A 275 2.97 -11.48 10.64
CA GLY A 275 1.57 -11.46 11.07
C GLY A 275 0.62 -12.23 10.14
N PRO A 276 -0.63 -12.47 10.57
CA PRO A 276 -1.68 -13.07 9.74
C PRO A 276 -1.88 -12.29 8.44
N SER A 277 -2.09 -12.97 7.32
CA SER A 277 -2.23 -12.36 5.98
C SER A 277 -1.01 -11.56 5.48
N ALA A 278 0.06 -11.41 6.27
CA ALA A 278 1.22 -10.62 5.85
C ALA A 278 1.93 -11.28 4.67
N ALA A 279 2.05 -10.54 3.56
CA ALA A 279 2.84 -10.97 2.41
C ALA A 279 4.34 -10.66 2.64
N GLY A 280 5.21 -11.44 2.02
CA GLY A 280 6.66 -11.26 2.01
C GLY A 280 7.24 -11.69 0.66
N THR A 281 8.37 -11.13 0.28
CA THR A 281 9.08 -11.49 -0.96
C THR A 281 10.55 -11.63 -0.68
N ALA A 282 11.10 -12.81 -0.91
CA ALA A 282 12.53 -13.05 -0.96
C ALA A 282 13.03 -13.09 -2.41
N VAL A 283 14.31 -12.79 -2.59
CA VAL A 283 14.99 -12.91 -3.89
C VAL A 283 16.26 -13.73 -3.69
N GLN A 284 16.34 -14.90 -4.32
CA GLN A 284 17.52 -15.74 -4.33
C GLN A 284 17.91 -16.06 -5.78
N ASP A 285 19.15 -15.79 -6.17
CA ASP A 285 19.65 -16.06 -7.53
C ASP A 285 18.72 -15.53 -8.64
N ASN A 286 18.21 -14.31 -8.46
CA ASN A 286 17.19 -13.64 -9.30
C ASN A 286 15.80 -14.29 -9.34
N HIS A 287 15.54 -15.32 -8.54
CA HIS A 287 14.23 -15.96 -8.41
C HIS A 287 13.40 -15.35 -7.28
N LEU A 288 12.10 -15.14 -7.51
CA LEU A 288 11.17 -14.65 -6.51
C LEU A 288 10.55 -15.78 -5.72
N ILE A 289 10.50 -15.60 -4.41
CA ILE A 289 9.84 -16.51 -3.49
C ILE A 289 8.88 -15.69 -2.63
N ARG A 290 7.60 -16.03 -2.71
CA ARG A 290 6.53 -15.37 -1.96
C ARG A 290 6.28 -16.10 -0.66
N PHE A 291 6.02 -15.31 0.38
CA PHE A 291 5.52 -15.78 1.65
C PHE A 291 4.17 -15.11 1.92
N ARG A 292 3.24 -15.84 2.52
CA ARG A 292 1.98 -15.25 2.99
C ARG A 292 1.59 -15.86 4.33
N GLY A 293 1.27 -15.02 5.31
CA GLY A 293 0.69 -15.48 6.57
C GLY A 293 -0.72 -16.01 6.36
N PHE A 294 -1.11 -17.11 7.02
CA PHE A 294 -2.50 -17.57 6.97
C PHE A 294 -3.46 -16.54 7.57
N GLU A 295 -4.70 -16.51 7.07
CA GLU A 295 -5.75 -15.58 7.50
C GLU A 295 -6.48 -16.07 8.77
N ASP A 296 -5.71 -16.45 9.79
CA ASP A 296 -6.22 -16.94 11.07
C ASP A 296 -5.40 -16.40 12.24
N THR A 297 -5.91 -15.33 12.86
CA THR A 297 -5.27 -14.66 14.00
C THR A 297 -5.20 -15.56 15.23
N GLY A 298 -6.20 -16.42 15.45
CA GLY A 298 -6.24 -17.32 16.61
C GLY A 298 -5.20 -18.44 16.49
N THR A 299 -5.19 -19.13 15.34
CA THR A 299 -4.18 -20.16 15.07
C THR A 299 -2.77 -19.57 15.06
N TYR A 300 -2.59 -18.36 14.51
CA TYR A 300 -1.32 -17.63 14.57
C TYR A 300 -0.83 -17.47 16.01
N ALA A 301 -1.66 -16.95 16.92
CA ALA A 301 -1.30 -16.69 18.31
C ALA A 301 -0.78 -17.92 19.07
N GLU A 302 -1.32 -19.11 18.77
CA GLU A 302 -0.99 -20.36 19.47
C GLU A 302 0.14 -21.17 18.81
N SER A 303 0.56 -20.80 17.60
CA SER A 303 1.51 -21.59 16.80
C SER A 303 2.98 -21.35 17.17
N SER A 304 3.89 -22.21 16.71
CA SER A 304 5.32 -21.93 16.77
C SER A 304 5.71 -20.76 15.86
N ALA A 305 6.74 -20.00 16.23
CA ALA A 305 7.26 -18.92 15.39
C ALA A 305 7.53 -19.38 13.95
N PHE A 306 7.07 -18.59 12.97
CA PHE A 306 7.20 -18.80 11.53
C PHE A 306 6.51 -20.04 10.96
N SER A 307 5.65 -20.74 11.73
CA SER A 307 4.95 -21.94 11.20
C SER A 307 3.63 -21.64 10.52
N GLN A 308 3.15 -20.39 10.55
CA GLN A 308 1.86 -19.97 9.97
C GLN A 308 2.03 -19.13 8.69
N TYR A 309 3.05 -19.47 7.90
CA TYR A 309 3.33 -18.83 6.62
C TYR A 309 3.41 -19.91 5.52
N GLU A 310 2.69 -19.69 4.43
CA GLU A 310 2.85 -20.46 3.20
C GLU A 310 3.98 -19.88 2.36
N ARG A 311 4.64 -20.76 1.60
CA ARG A 311 5.68 -20.39 0.62
C ARG A 311 5.19 -20.76 -0.77
N GLU A 312 5.40 -19.85 -1.70
CA GLU A 312 5.18 -20.06 -3.13
C GLU A 312 6.45 -19.69 -3.90
N ASP A 313 6.90 -20.58 -4.77
CA ASP A 313 8.05 -20.38 -5.65
C ASP A 313 7.53 -20.04 -7.05
N LEU A 314 7.75 -18.79 -7.50
CA LEU A 314 7.15 -18.29 -8.74
C LEU A 314 7.95 -18.73 -9.96
N ASN A 315 7.31 -19.36 -10.92
CA ASN A 315 7.97 -19.69 -12.18
C ASN A 315 8.30 -18.43 -13.01
N LYS A 316 9.14 -18.57 -14.02
CA LYS A 316 9.61 -17.42 -14.83
C LYS A 316 8.48 -16.63 -15.50
N LYS A 317 7.39 -17.29 -15.92
CA LYS A 317 6.24 -16.62 -16.52
C LYS A 317 5.54 -15.76 -15.48
N GLU A 318 5.27 -16.33 -14.30
CA GLU A 318 4.65 -15.62 -13.17
C GLU A 318 5.49 -14.41 -12.75
N GLU A 319 6.82 -14.56 -12.62
CA GLU A 319 7.70 -13.44 -12.30
C GLU A 319 7.68 -12.32 -13.36
N LEU A 320 7.57 -12.69 -14.64
CA LEU A 320 7.50 -11.72 -15.73
C LEU A 320 6.17 -10.98 -15.69
N GLU A 321 5.06 -11.71 -15.56
CA GLU A 321 3.72 -11.15 -15.43
C GLU A 321 3.62 -10.21 -14.24
N GLU A 322 4.10 -10.62 -13.07
CA GLU A 322 4.15 -9.77 -11.88
C GLU A 322 5.00 -8.52 -12.11
N TYR A 323 6.18 -8.64 -12.75
CA TYR A 323 7.02 -7.49 -13.07
C TYR A 323 6.28 -6.48 -13.95
N LEU A 324 5.57 -6.93 -14.98
CA LEU A 324 4.76 -6.05 -15.83
C LEU A 324 3.67 -5.36 -15.01
N ILE A 325 2.94 -6.12 -14.19
CA ILE A 325 1.87 -5.60 -13.33
C ILE A 325 2.42 -4.50 -12.45
N VAL A 326 3.48 -4.76 -11.69
CA VAL A 326 3.92 -3.82 -10.66
C VAL A 326 4.73 -2.64 -11.21
N ALA A 327 5.52 -2.82 -12.26
CA ALA A 327 6.31 -1.74 -12.85
C ALA A 327 5.41 -0.68 -13.49
N LEU A 328 4.37 -1.10 -14.21
CA LEU A 328 3.43 -0.21 -14.90
C LEU A 328 2.50 0.57 -13.95
N ARG A 329 2.45 0.20 -12.66
CA ARG A 329 1.75 1.00 -11.63
C ARG A 329 2.42 2.34 -11.38
N THR A 330 3.71 2.46 -11.68
CA THR A 330 4.48 3.67 -11.39
C THR A 330 4.76 4.48 -12.65
N ARG A 331 4.96 5.79 -12.48
CA ARG A 331 5.25 6.69 -13.60
C ARG A 331 6.58 6.37 -14.30
N TRP A 332 7.46 5.61 -13.64
CA TRP A 332 8.73 5.18 -14.20
C TRP A 332 8.60 3.94 -15.08
N GLY A 333 7.48 3.21 -14.99
CA GLY A 333 7.17 2.07 -15.83
C GLY A 333 8.28 1.00 -15.84
N ILE A 334 8.38 0.34 -16.99
CA ILE A 334 9.32 -0.73 -17.26
C ILE A 334 10.64 -0.13 -17.76
N SER A 335 11.70 -0.32 -16.97
CA SER A 335 13.07 -0.05 -17.43
C SER A 335 13.55 -1.20 -18.31
N LYS A 336 13.82 -0.93 -19.59
CA LYS A 336 14.25 -1.95 -20.57
C LYS A 336 15.58 -2.59 -20.17
N ALA A 337 16.50 -1.81 -19.59
CA ALA A 337 17.76 -2.32 -19.08
C ALA A 337 17.56 -3.27 -17.88
N ARG A 338 16.69 -2.94 -16.93
CA ARG A 338 16.36 -3.84 -15.80
C ARG A 338 15.63 -5.09 -16.27
N PHE A 339 14.74 -4.96 -17.25
CA PHE A 339 14.04 -6.07 -17.86
C PHE A 339 15.02 -7.08 -18.48
N ILE A 340 15.97 -6.60 -19.30
CA ILE A 340 17.04 -7.44 -19.88
C ILE A 340 17.90 -8.08 -18.79
N ALA A 341 18.34 -7.30 -17.79
CA ALA A 341 19.20 -7.82 -16.72
C ALA A 341 18.51 -8.90 -15.88
N ARG A 342 17.18 -8.80 -15.71
CA ARG A 342 16.39 -9.74 -14.91
C ARG A 342 16.02 -11.00 -15.68
N PHE A 343 15.49 -10.85 -16.90
CA PHE A 343 14.90 -11.95 -17.67
C PHE A 343 15.79 -12.48 -18.80
N GLY A 344 16.87 -11.76 -19.14
CA GLY A 344 17.72 -12.08 -20.31
C GLY A 344 17.00 -11.87 -21.64
N MET A 345 15.90 -11.10 -21.63
CA MET A 345 14.99 -10.89 -22.74
C MET A 345 14.94 -9.42 -23.13
N ASP A 346 14.79 -9.14 -24.42
CA ASP A 346 14.64 -7.78 -24.93
C ASP A 346 13.17 -7.38 -24.99
N PHE A 347 12.79 -6.34 -24.24
CA PHE A 347 11.40 -5.87 -24.12
C PHE A 347 10.82 -5.48 -25.48
N ASP A 348 11.59 -4.76 -26.30
CA ASP A 348 11.13 -4.27 -27.59
C ASP A 348 10.91 -5.40 -28.59
N THR A 349 11.67 -6.48 -28.48
CA THR A 349 11.47 -7.67 -29.30
C THR A 349 10.17 -8.38 -28.94
N ILE A 350 9.91 -8.63 -27.65
CA ILE A 350 8.74 -9.40 -27.20
C ILE A 350 7.45 -8.61 -27.37
N PHE A 351 7.43 -7.34 -26.97
CA PHE A 351 6.20 -6.56 -26.85
C PHE A 351 5.96 -5.57 -28.00
N ALA A 352 6.81 -5.53 -29.04
CA ALA A 352 6.69 -4.58 -30.15
C ALA A 352 5.28 -4.51 -30.75
N LYS A 353 4.66 -5.67 -30.98
CA LYS A 353 3.32 -5.75 -31.60
C LYS A 353 2.24 -5.17 -30.68
N ALA A 354 2.25 -5.54 -29.40
CA ALA A 354 1.31 -5.03 -28.40
C ALA A 354 1.47 -3.51 -28.21
N VAL A 355 2.70 -3.04 -28.01
CA VAL A 355 2.98 -1.59 -27.86
C VAL A 355 2.54 -0.81 -29.11
N ALA A 356 2.78 -1.34 -30.32
CA ALA A 356 2.31 -0.71 -31.55
C ALA A 356 0.78 -0.74 -31.69
N GLY A 357 0.11 -1.80 -31.21
CA GLY A 357 -1.34 -1.91 -31.15
C GLY A 357 -1.95 -0.83 -30.25
N ILE A 358 -1.42 -0.70 -29.04
CA ILE A 358 -1.88 0.27 -28.04
C ILE A 358 -1.71 1.70 -28.56
N LYS A 359 -0.55 2.02 -29.17
CA LYS A 359 -0.29 3.35 -29.77
C LYS A 359 -1.25 3.70 -30.92
N LYS A 360 -1.81 2.72 -31.63
CA LYS A 360 -2.77 2.96 -32.73
C LYS A 360 -4.17 3.33 -32.26
N SER A 361 -4.50 3.13 -30.98
CA SER A 361 -5.83 3.45 -30.43
C SER A 361 -6.19 4.94 -30.48
N GLY A 362 -5.25 5.82 -30.82
CA GLY A 362 -5.44 7.27 -30.90
C GLY A 362 -5.47 7.98 -29.54
N LYS A 363 -5.42 7.23 -28.44
CA LYS A 363 -5.25 7.72 -27.07
C LYS A 363 -3.76 7.64 -26.68
N SER A 364 -3.24 8.67 -26.03
CA SER A 364 -1.87 8.65 -25.49
C SER A 364 -1.82 7.79 -24.23
N LEU A 365 -1.85 6.47 -24.36
CA LEU A 365 -1.92 5.52 -23.23
C LEU A 365 -0.53 5.08 -22.71
N ILE A 366 0.46 5.05 -23.60
CA ILE A 366 1.81 4.57 -23.30
C ILE A 366 2.83 5.58 -23.81
N ASP A 367 3.78 5.93 -22.95
CA ASP A 367 5.02 6.60 -23.31
C ASP A 367 6.12 5.55 -23.44
N ASP A 368 6.57 5.32 -24.67
CA ASP A 368 7.59 4.32 -24.97
C ASP A 368 8.78 4.96 -25.69
N SER A 369 9.94 4.82 -25.05
CA SER A 369 11.24 5.37 -25.43
C SER A 369 12.28 4.25 -25.51
N PRO A 370 13.49 4.48 -26.04
CA PRO A 370 14.55 3.46 -26.05
C PRO A 370 14.98 2.95 -24.66
N TYR A 371 14.61 3.63 -23.57
CA TYR A 371 15.05 3.28 -22.21
C TYR A 371 13.93 2.75 -21.31
N VAL A 372 12.71 3.26 -21.51
CA VAL A 372 11.56 3.05 -20.63
C VAL A 372 10.28 2.93 -21.44
N CYS A 373 9.40 2.04 -21.00
CA CYS A 373 7.99 1.97 -21.40
C CYS A 373 7.10 2.19 -20.17
N SER A 374 6.33 3.28 -20.13
CA SER A 374 5.49 3.67 -19.00
C SER A 374 4.07 4.00 -19.43
N LEU A 375 3.13 3.96 -18.50
CA LEU A 375 1.76 4.39 -18.75
C LEU A 375 1.64 5.90 -18.50
N THR A 376 0.79 6.54 -19.31
CA THR A 376 0.27 7.87 -18.96
C THR A 376 -0.86 7.73 -17.93
N GLU A 377 -1.37 8.84 -17.42
CA GLU A 377 -2.59 8.83 -16.59
C GLU A 377 -3.79 8.16 -17.29
N SER A 378 -3.96 8.42 -18.60
CA SER A 378 -4.97 7.71 -19.40
C SER A 378 -4.67 6.23 -19.55
N GLY A 379 -3.39 5.84 -19.59
CA GLY A 379 -2.98 4.45 -19.56
C GLY A 379 -3.34 3.76 -18.24
N TRP A 380 -3.16 4.43 -17.10
CA TRP A 380 -3.52 3.88 -15.79
C TRP A 380 -5.01 3.60 -15.64
N MET A 381 -5.88 4.44 -16.20
CA MET A 381 -7.33 4.21 -16.22
C MET A 381 -7.71 2.87 -16.88
N VAL A 382 -6.92 2.41 -17.85
CA VAL A 382 -7.17 1.17 -18.60
C VAL A 382 -6.00 0.20 -18.49
N MET A 383 -5.30 0.22 -17.35
CA MET A 383 -4.10 -0.58 -17.13
C MET A 383 -4.36 -2.08 -17.27
N GLN A 384 -5.51 -2.57 -16.80
CA GLN A 384 -5.82 -4.01 -16.84
C GLN A 384 -5.93 -4.54 -18.29
N PRO A 385 -6.69 -3.94 -19.22
CA PRO A 385 -6.65 -4.30 -20.63
C PRO A 385 -5.24 -4.25 -21.25
N ILE A 386 -4.43 -3.24 -20.92
CA ILE A 386 -3.05 -3.12 -21.42
C ILE A 386 -2.19 -4.30 -20.93
N LEU A 387 -2.31 -4.65 -19.64
CA LEU A 387 -1.59 -5.77 -19.05
C LEU A 387 -1.98 -7.10 -19.72
N LEU A 388 -3.25 -7.31 -20.03
CA LEU A 388 -3.70 -8.52 -20.75
C LEU A 388 -3.11 -8.60 -22.16
N GLU A 389 -3.02 -7.48 -22.89
CA GLU A 389 -2.41 -7.46 -24.22
C GLU A 389 -0.90 -7.76 -24.16
N LEU A 390 -0.20 -7.25 -23.15
CA LEU A 390 1.21 -7.56 -22.91
C LEU A 390 1.39 -9.02 -22.49
N ALA A 391 0.60 -9.51 -21.53
CA ALA A 391 0.69 -10.88 -21.03
C ALA A 391 0.47 -11.93 -22.13
N ALA A 392 -0.43 -11.66 -23.08
CA ALA A 392 -0.66 -12.52 -24.24
C ALA A 392 0.58 -12.68 -25.15
N CYS A 393 1.58 -11.80 -25.07
CA CYS A 393 2.84 -11.94 -25.80
C CYS A 393 3.77 -12.98 -25.16
N ILE A 394 3.66 -13.17 -23.84
CA ILE A 394 4.51 -14.09 -23.07
C ILE A 394 4.16 -15.56 -23.36
N GLU A 395 2.91 -15.84 -23.73
CA GLU A 395 2.43 -17.20 -24.00
C GLU A 395 2.91 -17.77 -25.35
N ASN A 396 3.48 -16.92 -26.21
CA ASN A 396 3.78 -17.24 -27.61
C ASN A 396 5.29 -17.35 -27.93
N ASP A 397 6.16 -17.15 -26.93
CA ASP A 397 7.62 -17.32 -27.01
C ASP A 397 8.08 -18.46 -26.08
#